data_AF-A0A1S4DU01-F1
#
_entry.id   AF-A0A1S4DU01-F1
#
_cell.length_a   1.000
_cell.length_b   1.000
_cell.length_c   1.000
_cell.angle_alpha   90.00
_cell.angle_beta   90.00
_cell.angle_gamma   90.00
#
_symmetry.space_group_name_H-M   'P 1'
#
loop_
_entity.id
_entity.type
_entity.pdbx_description
1 polymer ?
#
loop_
_entity_poly.entity_id
_entity_poly.type
_entity_poly.pdbx_seq_one_letter_code
_entity_poly.pdbx_strand_id
1 'polypeptide(L)'
;MLIRQILSWKSRGKIIIFEVLWEGSDERRKLDDDVVSLRCLLGPRVLNSNVESSELNNLEEEQEDSCTDMASSAAIEGATPASAALKSVLERVQLAAERSGRVPQQIRVVAVSKTKPVPVIRQVYDAGHRYFGENYVQELVEKAPQLPEDIEWHFIGNLQSNKVKPLLSGVPNLAVVETVDDEKIANRLDRMVESIGRKPLKVFIQVNTSGEESKSGVEPSGCVELAKHVSLNCPNLQFSGLMTIGMLDYTSTPENFKLLANCRTEVCKALEISEEQCELSMGMSADFELAVEMGSTNVRVGSTIFGAREYLKKK
;
A
#
# COMPACT_ATOMS: atom_id res chain seq x y z
N MET A 1 18.59 -17.29 39.42
CA MET A 1 17.57 -17.60 40.45
C MET A 1 16.40 -18.24 39.72
N LEU A 2 16.03 -19.49 40.02
CA LEU A 2 14.95 -20.18 39.31
C LEU A 2 13.60 -19.62 39.80
N ILE A 3 12.85 -18.94 38.94
CA ILE A 3 11.51 -18.46 39.27
C ILE A 3 10.51 -19.49 38.72
N ARG A 4 9.73 -20.11 39.62
CA ARG A 4 8.60 -20.96 39.26
C ARG A 4 7.33 -20.12 39.38
N GLN A 5 6.55 -20.06 38.30
CA GLN A 5 5.23 -19.47 38.33
C GLN A 5 4.20 -20.50 37.84
N ILE A 6 3.20 -20.77 38.68
CA ILE A 6 2.12 -21.71 38.38
C ILE A 6 0.92 -20.90 37.93
N LEU A 7 0.47 -21.14 36.71
CA LEU A 7 -0.74 -20.51 36.17
C LEU A 7 -1.85 -21.57 36.07
N SER A 8 -3.01 -21.23 36.62
CA SER A 8 -4.22 -22.04 36.62
C SER A 8 -5.26 -21.36 35.74
N TRP A 9 -5.80 -22.10 34.78
CA TRP A 9 -6.90 -21.63 33.94
C TRP A 9 -8.09 -22.59 34.05
N LYS A 10 -9.29 -22.02 34.23
CA LYS A 10 -10.54 -22.78 34.39
C LYS A 10 -11.44 -22.51 33.19
N SER A 11 -11.75 -23.56 32.43
CA SER A 11 -12.69 -23.49 31.31
C SER A 11 -13.55 -24.75 31.26
N ARG A 12 -14.86 -24.57 31.16
CA ARG A 12 -15.88 -25.63 31.11
C ARG A 12 -15.66 -26.75 32.15
N GLY A 13 -15.49 -26.36 33.41
CA GLY A 13 -15.45 -27.30 34.55
C GLY A 13 -14.13 -28.05 34.75
N LYS A 14 -13.10 -27.84 33.93
CA LYS A 14 -11.76 -28.42 34.12
C LYS A 14 -10.73 -27.33 34.45
N ILE A 15 -9.81 -27.65 35.37
CA ILE A 15 -8.65 -26.81 35.72
C ILE A 15 -7.44 -27.38 34.98
N ILE A 16 -6.76 -26.54 34.22
CA ILE A 16 -5.49 -26.88 33.56
C ILE A 16 -4.39 -26.06 34.22
N ILE A 17 -3.35 -26.75 34.69
CA ILE A 17 -2.21 -26.15 35.38
C ILE A 17 -1.01 -26.16 34.42
N PHE A 18 -0.41 -25.00 34.19
CA PHE A 18 0.82 -24.86 33.43
C PHE A 18 1.96 -24.50 34.38
N GLU A 19 3.07 -25.23 34.31
CA GLU A 19 4.31 -24.91 35.01
C GLU A 19 5.30 -24.33 33.99
N VAL A 20 5.69 -23.07 34.20
CA VAL A 20 6.67 -22.39 33.36
C VAL A 20 7.94 -22.17 34.18
N LEU A 21 9.07 -22.64 33.64
CA LEU A 21 10.40 -22.48 34.22
C LEU A 21 11.19 -21.49 33.39
N TRP A 22 11.81 -20.51 34.06
CA TRP A 22 12.69 -19.53 33.42
C TRP A 22 14.06 -19.53 34.11
N GLU A 23 15.13 -19.59 33.32
CA GLU A 23 16.51 -19.33 33.78
C GLU A 23 16.96 -17.98 33.22
N GLY A 24 17.10 -16.99 34.12
CA GLY A 24 17.64 -15.67 33.80
C GLY A 24 18.74 -15.26 34.75
N SER A 25 19.81 -14.72 34.16
CA SER A 25 20.93 -14.06 34.84
C SER A 25 20.52 -12.69 35.40
N ASP A 26 21.04 -12.39 36.58
CA ASP A 26 20.76 -11.27 37.46
C ASP A 26 21.01 -9.89 36.82
N GLU A 27 19.97 -9.11 36.56
CA GLU A 27 20.08 -7.64 36.50
C GLU A 27 18.74 -6.98 36.86
N ARG A 28 18.70 -6.35 38.04
CA ARG A 28 17.57 -5.55 38.52
C ARG A 28 17.37 -4.30 37.64
N ARG A 29 16.31 -4.29 36.83
CA ARG A 29 15.63 -3.04 36.43
C ARG A 29 14.13 -3.17 36.67
N LYS A 30 13.61 -2.22 37.45
CA LYS A 30 12.18 -1.95 37.63
C LYS A 30 11.55 -1.71 36.26
N LEU A 31 10.50 -2.44 35.92
CA LEU A 31 9.50 -2.02 34.94
C LEU A 31 8.18 -1.90 35.67
N ASP A 32 7.64 -0.67 35.62
CA ASP A 32 6.31 -0.31 36.09
C ASP A 32 5.23 -1.05 35.30
N ASP A 33 4.12 -1.30 36.00
CA ASP A 33 2.90 -1.93 35.53
C ASP A 33 2.30 -1.19 34.32
N ASP A 34 2.10 -1.88 33.19
CA ASP A 34 0.91 -1.72 32.35
C ASP A 34 0.81 -2.84 31.28
N VAL A 35 -0.13 -3.76 31.55
CA VAL A 35 -0.95 -4.58 30.63
C VAL A 35 -0.32 -5.05 29.30
N VAL A 36 0.23 -6.27 29.29
CA VAL A 36 0.47 -7.04 28.04
C VAL A 36 -0.64 -8.07 27.86
N SER A 37 -1.54 -7.81 26.90
CA SER A 37 -2.53 -8.77 26.40
C SER A 37 -1.86 -9.70 25.38
N LEU A 38 -1.50 -10.93 25.79
CA LEU A 38 -1.00 -11.96 24.89
C LEU A 38 -2.18 -12.77 24.32
N ARG A 39 -2.55 -12.53 23.05
CA ARG A 39 -3.54 -13.32 22.33
C ARG A 39 -2.82 -14.46 21.60
N CYS A 40 -2.89 -15.68 22.15
CA CYS A 40 -2.31 -16.88 21.53
C CYS A 40 -3.05 -17.25 20.24
N LEU A 41 -2.33 -17.19 19.12
CA LEU A 41 -2.63 -17.83 17.83
C LEU A 41 -2.10 -19.26 17.84
N LEU A 42 -2.94 -20.28 18.06
CA LEU A 42 -2.70 -21.62 17.51
C LEU A 42 -4.06 -22.33 17.30
N GLY A 43 -4.37 -22.62 16.03
CA GLY A 43 -5.53 -23.40 15.62
C GLY A 43 -5.42 -24.89 15.97
N PRO A 44 -6.53 -25.64 15.92
CA PRO A 44 -6.57 -27.00 16.45
C PRO A 44 -5.95 -28.01 15.47
N ARG A 45 -4.86 -28.66 15.88
CA ARG A 45 -4.52 -30.02 15.41
C ARG A 45 -5.22 -31.01 16.32
N VAL A 46 -6.20 -31.71 15.75
CA VAL A 46 -6.90 -32.85 16.36
C VAL A 46 -5.96 -34.05 16.39
N LEU A 47 -5.72 -34.61 17.58
CA LEU A 47 -5.21 -35.96 17.75
C LEU A 47 -6.16 -36.72 18.69
N ASN A 48 -6.64 -37.85 18.18
CA ASN A 48 -7.60 -38.77 18.77
C ASN A 48 -7.25 -39.20 20.20
N SER A 49 -8.28 -39.31 21.04
CA SER A 49 -8.38 -40.45 21.97
C SER A 49 -9.84 -40.78 22.28
N ASN A 50 -10.12 -42.07 22.22
CA ASN A 50 -11.40 -42.73 22.43
C ASN A 50 -11.91 -42.55 23.86
N VAL A 51 -13.19 -42.25 24.04
CA VAL A 51 -13.98 -42.73 25.19
C VAL A 51 -15.39 -43.04 24.71
N GLU A 52 -15.80 -44.29 24.96
CA GLU A 52 -17.11 -44.86 24.67
C GLU A 52 -18.24 -44.31 25.55
N SER A 53 -19.44 -44.48 24.99
CA SER A 53 -20.80 -44.16 25.38
C SER A 53 -21.28 -44.61 26.77
N SER A 54 -22.16 -43.80 27.39
CA SER A 54 -23.43 -44.30 27.94
C SER A 54 -24.46 -43.16 28.02
N GLU A 55 -25.64 -43.42 27.46
CA GLU A 55 -26.83 -42.57 27.43
C GLU A 55 -27.55 -42.57 28.79
N LEU A 56 -28.23 -41.47 29.14
CA LEU A 56 -29.70 -41.40 29.26
C LEU A 56 -30.19 -40.12 29.98
N ASN A 57 -30.93 -39.33 29.22
CA ASN A 57 -32.21 -38.65 29.49
C ASN A 57 -32.46 -37.65 30.64
N ASN A 58 -33.14 -36.58 30.17
CA ASN A 58 -34.13 -35.71 30.80
C ASN A 58 -33.62 -34.60 31.73
N LEU A 59 -33.84 -33.35 31.30
CA LEU A 59 -34.82 -32.43 31.90
C LEU A 59 -34.95 -31.18 31.00
N GLU A 60 -36.17 -30.90 30.57
CA GLU A 60 -36.62 -29.63 29.98
C GLU A 60 -36.82 -28.57 31.06
N GLU A 61 -37.10 -27.36 30.58
CA GLU A 61 -37.71 -26.20 31.24
C GLU A 61 -36.82 -25.05 31.75
N GLU A 62 -36.94 -23.97 30.98
CA GLU A 62 -37.22 -22.59 31.42
C GLU A 62 -36.15 -21.80 32.18
N GLN A 63 -35.53 -20.85 31.46
CA GLN A 63 -35.44 -19.48 31.96
C GLN A 63 -35.21 -18.50 30.79
N GLU A 64 -36.32 -17.93 30.29
CA GLU A 64 -36.31 -16.58 29.76
C GLU A 64 -36.05 -15.65 30.95
N ASP A 65 -34.96 -14.89 30.93
CA ASP A 65 -35.01 -13.56 31.51
C ASP A 65 -34.02 -12.58 30.86
N SER A 66 -34.51 -11.35 30.83
CA SER A 66 -34.05 -10.13 30.17
C SER A 66 -32.53 -9.87 30.08
N CYS A 67 -32.09 -9.37 28.92
CA CYS A 67 -31.57 -8.00 28.77
C CYS A 67 -31.27 -7.75 27.28
N THR A 68 -32.18 -7.12 26.55
CA THR A 68 -31.87 -6.54 25.24
C THR A 68 -31.01 -5.31 25.46
N ASP A 69 -29.70 -5.50 25.49
CA ASP A 69 -28.73 -4.42 25.33
C ASP A 69 -28.80 -3.92 23.88
N MET A 70 -29.59 -2.85 23.71
CA MET A 70 -29.42 -1.90 22.63
C MET A 70 -28.05 -1.24 22.76
N ALA A 71 -27.04 -1.76 22.07
CA ALA A 71 -25.97 -1.01 21.40
C ALA A 71 -24.88 -1.96 20.91
N SER A 72 -24.95 -2.38 19.65
CA SER A 72 -23.80 -2.73 18.79
C SER A 72 -24.28 -3.40 17.50
N SER A 73 -25.16 -2.76 16.72
CA SER A 73 -25.51 -3.27 15.38
C SER A 73 -25.40 -2.24 14.25
N ALA A 74 -24.85 -1.06 14.49
CA ALA A 74 -24.86 0.04 13.51
C ALA A 74 -23.54 0.24 12.73
N ALA A 75 -22.79 -0.81 12.38
CA ALA A 75 -21.53 -0.62 11.62
C ALA A 75 -21.18 -1.68 10.56
N ILE A 76 -22.10 -2.57 10.14
CA ILE A 76 -21.81 -3.54 9.06
C ILE A 76 -22.85 -3.49 7.94
N GLU A 77 -23.39 -2.31 7.62
CA GLU A 77 -24.18 -2.11 6.40
C GLU A 77 -23.38 -1.27 5.40
N GLY A 78 -22.99 -1.88 4.26
CA GLY A 78 -22.62 -1.12 3.05
C GLY A 78 -21.21 -1.30 2.47
N ALA A 79 -20.33 -2.13 3.04
CA ALA A 79 -19.00 -2.34 2.47
C ALA A 79 -19.06 -3.14 1.16
N THR A 80 -18.60 -2.56 0.05
CA THR A 80 -18.49 -3.27 -1.23
C THR A 80 -17.23 -4.16 -1.25
N PRO A 81 -17.14 -5.13 -2.18
CA PRO A 81 -15.94 -5.96 -2.31
C PRO A 81 -14.66 -5.14 -2.50
N ALA A 82 -14.72 -4.05 -3.27
CA ALA A 82 -13.56 -3.20 -3.53
C ALA A 82 -13.15 -2.39 -2.29
N SER A 83 -14.11 -1.87 -1.51
CA SER A 83 -13.80 -1.14 -0.27
C SER A 83 -13.24 -2.07 0.81
N ALA A 84 -13.77 -3.30 0.93
CA ALA A 84 -13.25 -4.30 1.85
C ALA A 84 -11.82 -4.72 1.48
N ALA A 85 -11.56 -4.91 0.18
CA ALA A 85 -10.23 -5.23 -0.32
C ALA A 85 -9.23 -4.08 -0.11
N LEU A 86 -9.63 -2.82 -0.32
CA LEU A 86 -8.81 -1.66 0.02
C LEU A 86 -8.42 -1.68 1.51
N LYS A 87 -9.39 -1.90 2.40
CA LYS A 87 -9.13 -1.97 3.85
C LYS A 87 -8.09 -3.03 4.18
N SER A 88 -8.22 -4.23 3.60
CA SER A 88 -7.23 -5.29 3.76
C SER A 88 -5.83 -4.89 3.26
N VAL A 89 -5.73 -4.18 2.13
CA VAL A 89 -4.44 -3.67 1.62
C VAL A 89 -3.83 -2.66 2.57
N LEU A 90 -4.63 -1.71 3.09
CA LEU A 90 -4.15 -0.70 4.04
C LEU A 90 -3.63 -1.35 5.33
N GLU A 91 -4.32 -2.36 5.86
CA GLU A 91 -3.88 -3.13 7.03
C GLU A 91 -2.56 -3.87 6.76
N ARG A 92 -2.40 -4.50 5.57
CA ARG A 92 -1.16 -5.19 5.19
C ARG A 92 0.01 -4.23 5.06
N VAL A 93 -0.22 -3.02 4.51
CA VAL A 93 0.78 -1.95 4.44
C VAL A 93 1.18 -1.47 5.82
N GLN A 94 0.21 -1.26 6.72
CA GLN A 94 0.48 -0.88 8.10
C GLN A 94 1.36 -1.91 8.80
N LEU A 95 1.01 -3.19 8.72
CA LEU A 95 1.78 -4.27 9.33
C LEU A 95 3.20 -4.37 8.75
N ALA A 96 3.36 -4.16 7.43
CA ALA A 96 4.69 -4.15 6.80
C ALA A 96 5.53 -2.95 7.28
N ALA A 97 4.91 -1.78 7.42
CA ALA A 97 5.58 -0.59 7.94
C ALA A 97 6.08 -0.82 9.36
N GLU A 98 5.22 -1.33 10.23
CA GLU A 98 5.53 -1.63 11.64
C GLU A 98 6.67 -2.64 11.77
N ARG A 99 6.67 -3.73 10.97
CA ARG A 99 7.77 -4.72 10.94
C ARG A 99 9.12 -4.10 10.56
N SER A 100 9.10 -3.06 9.73
CA SER A 100 10.29 -2.32 9.29
C SER A 100 10.66 -1.13 10.19
N GLY A 101 9.96 -0.93 11.30
CA GLY A 101 10.19 0.21 12.21
C GLY A 101 9.79 1.57 11.62
N ARG A 102 8.91 1.58 10.62
CA ARG A 102 8.48 2.79 9.89
C ARG A 102 7.07 3.22 10.31
N VAL A 103 6.79 4.50 10.16
CA VAL A 103 5.48 5.08 10.45
C VAL A 103 4.54 4.79 9.28
N PRO A 104 3.40 4.08 9.48
CA PRO A 104 2.48 3.71 8.40
C PRO A 104 1.99 4.89 7.55
N GLN A 105 1.80 6.06 8.17
CA GLN A 105 1.32 7.28 7.52
C GLN A 105 2.31 7.84 6.48
N GLN A 106 3.56 7.38 6.46
CA GLN A 106 4.54 7.74 5.44
C GLN A 106 4.40 6.92 4.15
N ILE A 107 3.48 5.95 4.11
CA ILE A 107 3.28 5.08 2.96
C ILE A 107 1.92 5.34 2.34
N ARG A 108 1.93 5.85 1.12
CA ARG A 108 0.75 6.09 0.29
C ARG A 108 0.40 4.81 -0.47
N VAL A 109 -0.84 4.37 -0.33
CA VAL A 109 -1.42 3.36 -1.23
C VAL A 109 -2.07 4.08 -2.40
N VAL A 110 -1.62 3.79 -3.61
CA VAL A 110 -2.22 4.28 -4.86
C VAL A 110 -3.09 3.18 -5.43
N ALA A 111 -4.41 3.36 -5.40
CA ALA A 111 -5.37 2.40 -5.94
C ALA A 111 -5.36 2.46 -7.48
N VAL A 112 -4.79 1.44 -8.13
CA VAL A 112 -4.64 1.40 -9.59
C VAL A 112 -5.93 0.93 -10.25
N SER A 113 -6.68 1.89 -10.82
CA SER A 113 -8.04 1.70 -11.34
C SER A 113 -8.13 1.51 -12.85
N LYS A 114 -7.00 1.32 -13.54
CA LYS A 114 -6.98 1.06 -14.98
C LYS A 114 -7.92 -0.09 -15.36
N THR A 115 -8.64 0.09 -16.46
CA THR A 115 -9.69 -0.80 -16.97
C THR A 115 -10.89 -1.01 -16.04
N LYS A 116 -11.02 -0.25 -14.94
CA LYS A 116 -12.16 -0.37 -14.01
C LYS A 116 -13.18 0.74 -14.27
N PRO A 117 -14.50 0.43 -14.24
CA PRO A 117 -15.52 1.42 -14.53
C PRO A 117 -15.69 2.41 -13.36
N VAL A 118 -16.15 3.62 -13.66
CA VAL A 118 -16.36 4.71 -12.68
C VAL A 118 -17.11 4.29 -11.41
N PRO A 119 -18.20 3.48 -11.47
CA PRO A 119 -18.90 3.06 -10.25
C PRO A 119 -18.04 2.27 -9.26
N VAL A 120 -17.08 1.48 -9.73
CA VAL A 120 -16.19 0.71 -8.84
C VAL A 120 -15.15 1.63 -8.20
N ILE A 121 -14.66 2.63 -8.92
CA ILE A 121 -13.77 3.67 -8.40
C ILE A 121 -14.48 4.48 -7.31
N ARG A 122 -15.75 4.83 -7.57
CA ARG A 122 -16.63 5.54 -6.62
C ARG A 122 -16.74 4.80 -5.30
N GLN A 123 -16.89 3.47 -5.30
CA GLN A 123 -16.97 2.68 -4.06
C GLN A 123 -15.69 2.80 -3.20
N VAL A 124 -14.53 2.80 -3.83
CA VAL A 124 -13.23 2.96 -3.14
C VAL A 124 -13.07 4.40 -2.64
N TYR A 125 -13.55 5.38 -3.40
CA TYR A 125 -13.58 6.78 -2.99
C TYR A 125 -14.49 7.02 -1.78
N ASP A 126 -15.71 6.46 -1.80
CA ASP A 126 -16.72 6.62 -0.75
C ASP A 126 -16.25 5.95 0.57
N ALA A 127 -15.33 4.99 0.48
CA ALA A 127 -14.62 4.42 1.62
C ALA A 127 -13.51 5.33 2.20
N GLY A 128 -13.38 6.57 1.70
CA GLY A 128 -12.44 7.59 2.19
C GLY A 128 -11.12 7.65 1.42
N HIS A 129 -10.92 6.83 0.38
CA HIS A 129 -9.68 6.85 -0.39
C HIS A 129 -9.60 8.03 -1.35
N ARG A 130 -8.39 8.55 -1.60
CA ARG A 130 -8.16 9.71 -2.49
C ARG A 130 -7.10 9.52 -3.55
N TYR A 131 -6.20 8.55 -3.41
CA TYR A 131 -5.06 8.38 -4.31
C TYR A 131 -5.34 7.30 -5.36
N PHE A 132 -5.52 7.70 -6.62
CA PHE A 132 -5.88 6.76 -7.69
C PHE A 132 -4.88 6.80 -8.83
N GLY A 133 -4.51 5.62 -9.33
CA GLY A 133 -3.53 5.44 -10.40
C GLY A 133 -4.17 5.02 -11.73
N GLU A 134 -3.85 5.74 -12.81
CA GLU A 134 -4.28 5.39 -14.17
C GLU A 134 -3.10 5.24 -15.14
N ASN A 135 -3.25 4.31 -16.09
CA ASN A 135 -2.20 4.01 -17.07
C ASN A 135 -2.48 4.62 -18.45
N TYR A 136 -3.72 4.93 -18.77
CA TYR A 136 -4.12 5.35 -20.12
C TYR A 136 -4.70 6.76 -20.08
N VAL A 137 -4.10 7.69 -20.84
CA VAL A 137 -4.50 9.10 -20.81
C VAL A 137 -5.96 9.28 -21.20
N GLN A 138 -6.45 8.61 -22.24
CA GLN A 138 -7.85 8.72 -22.63
C GLN A 138 -8.80 8.25 -21.53
N GLU A 139 -8.51 7.10 -20.92
CA GLU A 139 -9.32 6.55 -19.84
C GLU A 139 -9.39 7.52 -18.64
N LEU A 140 -8.25 8.10 -18.25
CA LEU A 140 -8.19 9.06 -17.17
C LEU A 140 -8.95 10.36 -17.49
N VAL A 141 -8.79 10.90 -18.69
CA VAL A 141 -9.50 12.11 -19.14
C VAL A 141 -11.02 11.90 -19.20
N GLU A 142 -11.47 10.69 -19.54
CA GLU A 142 -12.89 10.33 -19.54
C GLU A 142 -13.43 10.14 -18.11
N LYS A 143 -12.65 9.54 -17.21
CA LYS A 143 -13.07 9.24 -15.82
C LYS A 143 -13.05 10.43 -14.90
N ALA A 144 -11.99 11.25 -14.95
CA ALA A 144 -11.75 12.29 -13.96
C ALA A 144 -12.92 13.27 -13.78
N PRO A 145 -13.59 13.76 -14.85
CA PRO A 145 -14.74 14.65 -14.71
C PRO A 145 -16.00 14.01 -14.10
N GLN A 146 -16.06 12.67 -14.05
CA GLN A 146 -17.19 11.90 -13.49
C GLN A 146 -16.99 11.55 -12.02
N LEU A 147 -15.84 11.90 -11.44
CA LEU A 147 -15.44 11.59 -10.08
C LEU A 147 -15.15 12.89 -9.30
N PRO A 148 -15.11 12.84 -7.97
CA PRO A 148 -14.92 14.05 -7.15
C PRO A 148 -13.57 14.71 -7.40
N GLU A 149 -13.56 16.04 -7.31
CA GLU A 149 -12.41 16.87 -7.64
C GLU A 149 -11.27 16.74 -6.62
N ASP A 150 -11.55 16.25 -5.40
CA ASP A 150 -10.55 16.01 -4.35
C ASP A 150 -9.81 14.67 -4.50
N ILE A 151 -10.08 13.90 -5.57
CA ILE A 151 -9.20 12.80 -5.96
C ILE A 151 -7.83 13.35 -6.36
N GLU A 152 -6.78 12.71 -5.87
CA GLU A 152 -5.40 12.91 -6.29
C GLU A 152 -5.05 11.85 -7.35
N TRP A 153 -5.10 12.24 -8.62
CA TRP A 153 -4.76 11.33 -9.72
C TRP A 153 -3.26 11.21 -9.91
N HIS A 154 -2.79 9.97 -9.98
CA HIS A 154 -1.44 9.59 -10.33
C HIS A 154 -1.45 9.01 -11.75
N PHE A 155 -0.72 9.63 -12.68
CA PHE A 155 -0.50 9.02 -13.99
C PHE A 155 0.73 8.10 -13.92
N ILE A 156 0.53 6.80 -14.09
CA ILE A 156 1.54 5.75 -13.88
C ILE A 156 1.74 4.87 -15.12
N GLY A 157 1.26 5.31 -16.28
CA GLY A 157 1.47 4.66 -17.58
C GLY A 157 2.53 5.37 -18.41
N ASN A 158 3.03 4.72 -19.46
CA ASN A 158 4.00 5.37 -20.35
C ASN A 158 3.39 6.63 -21.02
N LEU A 159 3.99 7.80 -20.79
CA LEU A 159 3.47 9.07 -21.28
C LEU A 159 4.08 9.45 -22.63
N GLN A 160 3.28 9.34 -23.68
CA GLN A 160 3.66 9.80 -25.01
C GLN A 160 3.57 11.34 -25.12
N SER A 161 4.51 11.98 -25.82
CA SER A 161 4.57 13.45 -25.92
C SER A 161 3.28 14.10 -26.47
N ASN A 162 2.57 13.42 -27.38
CA ASN A 162 1.30 13.89 -27.94
C ASN A 162 0.12 13.79 -26.97
N LYS A 163 0.27 13.04 -25.87
CA LYS A 163 -0.75 12.85 -24.82
C LYS A 163 -0.60 13.79 -23.63
N VAL A 164 0.53 14.49 -23.52
CA VAL A 164 0.77 15.48 -22.46
C VAL A 164 -0.32 16.56 -22.41
N LYS A 165 -0.66 17.18 -23.54
CA LYS A 165 -1.68 18.23 -23.59
C LYS A 165 -3.08 17.71 -23.19
N PRO A 166 -3.59 16.61 -23.79
CA PRO A 166 -4.84 16.00 -23.34
C PRO A 166 -4.87 15.67 -21.85
N LEU A 167 -3.79 15.07 -21.33
CA LEU A 167 -3.68 14.70 -19.92
C LEU A 167 -3.81 15.93 -19.01
N LEU A 168 -2.98 16.95 -19.23
CA LEU A 168 -2.94 18.11 -18.34
C LEU A 168 -4.16 19.03 -18.47
N SER A 169 -4.77 19.09 -19.65
CA SER A 169 -5.97 19.91 -19.87
C SER A 169 -7.26 19.21 -19.43
N GLY A 170 -7.31 17.88 -19.52
CA GLY A 170 -8.49 17.09 -19.19
C GLY A 170 -8.57 16.62 -17.73
N VAL A 171 -7.47 16.74 -16.97
CA VAL A 171 -7.39 16.26 -15.58
C VAL A 171 -6.85 17.36 -14.67
N PRO A 172 -7.70 18.34 -14.26
CA PRO A 172 -7.27 19.46 -13.43
C PRO A 172 -6.64 19.04 -12.09
N ASN A 173 -7.17 17.99 -11.48
CA ASN A 173 -6.71 17.39 -10.23
C ASN A 173 -5.67 16.26 -10.43
N LEU A 174 -4.90 16.30 -11.52
CA LEU A 174 -3.72 15.44 -11.68
C LEU A 174 -2.66 15.82 -10.64
N ALA A 175 -2.43 14.97 -9.65
CA ALA A 175 -1.49 15.24 -8.58
C ALA A 175 -0.04 15.01 -9.02
N VAL A 176 0.22 13.92 -9.74
CA VAL A 176 1.59 13.50 -10.11
C VAL A 176 1.63 12.71 -11.42
N VAL A 177 2.74 12.86 -12.15
CA VAL A 177 3.13 11.95 -13.24
C VAL A 177 4.35 11.15 -12.77
N GLU A 178 4.22 9.83 -12.68
CA GLU A 178 5.28 8.99 -12.11
C GLU A 178 6.26 8.40 -13.14
N THR A 179 6.06 8.68 -14.42
CA THR A 179 6.70 7.97 -15.54
C THR A 179 7.60 8.87 -16.38
N VAL A 180 8.25 9.86 -15.79
CA VAL A 180 9.21 10.70 -16.53
C VAL A 180 10.51 9.91 -16.70
N ASP A 181 10.86 9.58 -17.93
CA ASP A 181 12.05 8.75 -18.24
C ASP A 181 13.06 9.42 -19.18
N ASP A 182 12.75 10.60 -19.72
CA ASP A 182 13.68 11.40 -20.49
C ASP A 182 13.46 12.93 -20.35
N GLU A 183 14.44 13.72 -20.81
CA GLU A 183 14.34 15.18 -20.78
C GLU A 183 13.26 15.73 -21.74
N LYS A 184 12.96 15.02 -22.83
CA LYS A 184 11.98 15.49 -23.83
C LYS A 184 10.58 15.51 -23.22
N ILE A 185 10.21 14.47 -22.48
CA ILE A 185 8.92 14.40 -21.80
C ILE A 185 8.86 15.36 -20.62
N ALA A 186 9.94 15.51 -19.86
CA ALA A 186 10.05 16.52 -18.80
C ALA A 186 9.84 17.95 -19.35
N ASN A 187 10.60 18.33 -20.37
CA ASN A 187 10.46 19.65 -21.03
C ASN A 187 9.07 19.87 -21.62
N ARG A 188 8.43 18.81 -22.12
CA ARG A 188 7.07 18.90 -22.68
C ARG A 188 6.02 19.10 -21.60
N LEU A 189 6.15 18.41 -20.47
CA LEU A 189 5.30 18.61 -19.29
C LEU A 189 5.45 20.03 -18.77
N ASP A 190 6.67 20.49 -18.54
CA ASP A 190 6.99 21.83 -18.02
C ASP A 190 6.32 22.95 -18.83
N ARG A 191 6.57 23.01 -20.14
CA ARG A 191 5.97 23.99 -21.05
C ARG A 191 4.45 23.92 -21.07
N MET A 192 3.89 22.73 -20.93
CA MET A 192 2.44 22.56 -20.96
C MET A 192 1.80 23.00 -19.63
N VAL A 193 2.45 22.75 -18.50
CA VAL A 193 2.03 23.27 -17.18
C VAL A 193 2.01 24.79 -17.19
N GLU A 194 3.07 25.42 -17.71
CA GLU A 194 3.15 26.87 -17.90
C GLU A 194 2.00 27.38 -18.80
N SER A 195 1.84 26.76 -19.97
CA SER A 195 0.85 27.18 -20.97
C SER A 195 -0.60 27.15 -20.49
N ILE A 196 -0.95 26.28 -19.53
CA ILE A 196 -2.31 26.23 -18.96
C ILE A 196 -2.43 26.98 -17.63
N GLY A 197 -1.33 27.56 -17.12
CA GLY A 197 -1.33 28.34 -15.89
C GLY A 197 -1.71 27.55 -14.64
N ARG A 198 -1.39 26.25 -14.58
CA ARG A 198 -1.65 25.44 -13.38
C ARG A 198 -0.45 25.48 -12.41
N LYS A 199 -0.69 25.11 -11.15
CA LYS A 199 0.39 24.95 -10.15
C LYS A 199 1.42 23.91 -10.62
N PRO A 200 2.69 24.03 -10.17
CA PRO A 200 3.74 23.07 -10.50
C PRO A 200 3.29 21.61 -10.31
N LEU A 201 3.59 20.78 -11.30
CA LEU A 201 3.18 19.39 -11.32
C LEU A 201 4.25 18.52 -10.66
N LYS A 202 3.86 17.70 -9.69
CA LYS A 202 4.76 16.70 -9.12
C LYS A 202 5.13 15.66 -10.18
N VAL A 203 6.40 15.30 -10.22
CA VAL A 203 6.89 14.26 -11.11
C VAL A 203 7.82 13.29 -10.39
N PHE A 204 7.74 12.02 -10.77
CA PHE A 204 8.74 11.02 -10.40
C PHE A 204 9.52 10.63 -11.65
N ILE A 205 10.80 10.32 -11.45
CA ILE A 205 11.63 9.76 -12.50
C ILE A 205 11.49 8.24 -12.49
N GLN A 206 11.12 7.66 -13.62
CA GLN A 206 11.04 6.22 -13.78
C GLN A 206 12.42 5.66 -14.09
N VAL A 207 12.89 4.75 -13.25
CA VAL A 207 14.19 4.07 -13.40
C VAL A 207 13.96 2.63 -13.83
N ASN A 208 14.68 2.17 -14.85
CA ASN A 208 14.71 0.77 -15.25
C ASN A 208 15.59 -0.04 -14.28
N THR A 209 15.00 -0.55 -13.20
CA THR A 209 15.75 -1.37 -12.23
C THR A 209 15.87 -2.84 -12.63
N SER A 210 15.37 -3.23 -13.81
CA SER A 210 15.31 -4.65 -14.21
C SER A 210 16.51 -5.11 -15.04
N GLY A 211 17.23 -4.17 -15.67
CA GLY A 211 18.34 -4.47 -16.58
C GLY A 211 17.93 -4.98 -17.97
N GLU A 212 16.64 -5.05 -18.28
CA GLU A 212 16.17 -5.39 -19.63
C GLU A 212 16.08 -4.13 -20.50
N GLU A 213 16.84 -4.10 -21.61
CA GLU A 213 16.91 -2.95 -22.54
C GLU A 213 15.55 -2.56 -23.15
N SER A 214 14.60 -3.49 -23.20
CA SER A 214 13.28 -3.27 -23.79
C SER A 214 12.29 -2.55 -22.87
N LYS A 215 12.66 -2.28 -21.60
CA LYS A 215 11.75 -1.70 -20.62
C LYS A 215 11.86 -0.18 -20.55
N SER A 216 10.74 0.45 -20.22
CA SER A 216 10.65 1.90 -20.02
C SER A 216 11.33 2.33 -18.72
N GLY A 217 11.85 3.56 -18.71
CA GLY A 217 12.63 4.11 -17.62
C GLY A 217 14.05 4.46 -18.04
N VAL A 218 14.62 5.46 -17.37
CA VAL A 218 16.02 5.81 -17.52
C VAL A 218 16.89 4.70 -16.91
N GLU A 219 18.04 4.43 -17.52
CA GLU A 219 19.05 3.57 -16.91
C GLU A 219 19.49 4.16 -15.55
N PRO A 220 19.81 3.32 -14.55
CA PRO A 220 20.22 3.80 -13.22
C PRO A 220 21.33 4.85 -13.26
N SER A 221 22.28 4.73 -14.21
CA SER A 221 23.38 5.67 -14.42
C SER A 221 22.94 7.04 -14.94
N GLY A 222 21.80 7.13 -15.63
CA GLY A 222 21.24 8.39 -16.14
C GLY A 222 20.29 9.09 -15.16
N CYS A 223 19.94 8.44 -14.04
CA CYS A 223 18.96 8.94 -13.09
C CYS A 223 19.34 10.31 -12.50
N VAL A 224 20.60 10.49 -12.11
CA VAL A 224 21.11 11.74 -11.51
C VAL A 224 20.98 12.93 -12.48
N GLU A 225 21.38 12.74 -13.74
CA GLU A 225 21.35 13.83 -14.73
C GLU A 225 19.92 14.22 -15.09
N LEU A 226 19.02 13.25 -15.23
CA LEU A 226 17.60 13.55 -15.44
C LEU A 226 16.98 14.27 -14.24
N ALA A 227 17.32 13.88 -13.00
CA ALA A 227 16.85 14.54 -11.78
C ALA A 227 17.32 15.99 -11.67
N LYS A 228 18.59 16.26 -12.03
CA LYS A 228 19.11 17.63 -12.17
C LYS A 228 18.37 18.41 -13.24
N HIS A 229 18.13 17.81 -14.41
CA HIS A 229 17.40 18.48 -15.47
C HIS A 229 15.99 18.89 -15.04
N VAL A 230 15.24 17.98 -14.42
CA VAL A 230 13.91 18.29 -13.88
C VAL A 230 13.97 19.39 -12.82
N SER A 231 14.93 19.32 -11.89
CA SER A 231 15.00 20.25 -10.77
C SER A 231 15.50 21.65 -11.14
N LEU A 232 16.41 21.75 -12.11
CA LEU A 232 17.08 23.01 -12.48
C LEU A 232 16.47 23.68 -13.71
N ASN A 233 15.97 22.89 -14.67
CA ASN A 233 15.56 23.40 -15.98
C ASN A 233 14.04 23.37 -16.20
N CYS A 234 13.25 22.75 -15.29
CA CYS A 234 11.80 22.64 -15.41
C CYS A 234 11.08 23.34 -14.23
N PRO A 235 10.99 24.68 -14.20
CA PRO A 235 10.47 25.44 -13.06
C PRO A 235 8.97 25.18 -12.76
N ASN A 236 8.24 24.62 -13.71
CA ASN A 236 6.83 24.26 -13.56
C ASN A 236 6.64 22.79 -13.15
N LEU A 237 7.73 22.05 -12.94
CA LEU A 237 7.71 20.70 -12.38
C LEU A 237 8.28 20.72 -10.96
N GLN A 238 7.77 19.81 -10.13
CA GLN A 238 8.29 19.54 -8.80
C GLN A 238 8.83 18.12 -8.78
N PHE A 239 10.15 17.97 -8.81
CA PHE A 239 10.78 16.67 -8.56
C PHE A 239 10.34 16.18 -7.18
N SER A 240 9.72 15.00 -7.13
CA SER A 240 9.12 14.45 -5.91
C SER A 240 9.67 13.09 -5.52
N GLY A 241 10.36 12.39 -6.43
CA GLY A 241 10.80 11.03 -6.15
C GLY A 241 11.25 10.23 -7.36
N LEU A 242 11.52 8.96 -7.10
CA LEU A 242 11.84 7.94 -8.10
C LEU A 242 10.76 6.87 -8.13
N MET A 243 10.56 6.29 -9.31
CA MET A 243 9.60 5.21 -9.55
C MET A 243 10.30 4.04 -10.23
N THR A 244 9.95 2.81 -9.87
CA THR A 244 10.25 1.64 -10.70
C THR A 244 9.03 0.74 -10.81
N ILE A 245 8.88 0.12 -11.99
CA ILE A 245 7.95 -0.98 -12.21
C ILE A 245 8.51 -2.28 -11.62
N GLY A 246 9.84 -2.40 -11.45
CA GLY A 246 10.49 -3.65 -11.08
C GLY A 246 10.42 -4.68 -12.21
N MET A 247 10.13 -5.92 -11.89
CA MET A 247 9.89 -6.98 -12.88
C MET A 247 8.40 -7.05 -13.24
N LEU A 248 8.08 -7.02 -14.53
CA LEU A 248 6.70 -6.98 -15.03
C LEU A 248 5.90 -8.26 -14.76
N ASP A 249 6.60 -9.39 -14.66
CA ASP A 249 6.06 -10.70 -14.31
C ASP A 249 5.88 -10.89 -12.80
N TYR A 250 6.05 -9.81 -12.02
CA TYR A 250 5.92 -9.80 -10.56
C TYR A 250 7.00 -10.64 -9.84
N THR A 251 8.13 -10.89 -10.51
CA THR A 251 9.31 -11.54 -9.91
C THR A 251 10.30 -10.53 -9.34
N SER A 252 9.86 -9.31 -9.02
CA SER A 252 10.73 -8.27 -8.47
C SER A 252 11.45 -8.82 -7.25
N THR A 253 12.76 -8.71 -7.27
CA THR A 253 13.62 -9.15 -6.18
C THR A 253 13.94 -7.97 -5.27
N PRO A 254 14.39 -8.23 -4.03
CA PRO A 254 14.93 -7.17 -3.17
C PRO A 254 15.99 -6.30 -3.87
N GLU A 255 16.75 -6.85 -4.82
CA GLU A 255 17.79 -6.13 -5.56
C GLU A 255 17.22 -5.03 -6.44
N ASN A 256 16.03 -5.21 -7.03
CA ASN A 256 15.38 -4.16 -7.81
C ASN A 256 15.02 -2.95 -6.93
N PHE A 257 14.54 -3.19 -5.71
CA PHE A 257 14.19 -2.13 -4.76
C PHE A 257 15.43 -1.46 -4.16
N LYS A 258 16.48 -2.23 -3.83
CA LYS A 258 17.78 -1.69 -3.39
C LYS A 258 18.40 -0.80 -4.47
N LEU A 259 18.32 -1.20 -5.73
CA LEU A 259 18.84 -0.41 -6.83
C LEU A 259 18.13 0.95 -6.92
N LEU A 260 16.80 1.00 -6.77
CA LEU A 260 16.07 2.26 -6.73
C LEU A 260 16.44 3.11 -5.51
N ALA A 261 16.60 2.49 -4.34
CA ALA A 261 17.03 3.18 -3.13
C ALA A 261 18.44 3.79 -3.28
N ASN A 262 19.38 3.06 -3.87
CA ASN A 262 20.72 3.57 -4.18
C ASN A 262 20.65 4.75 -5.17
N CYS A 263 19.80 4.67 -6.19
CA CYS A 263 19.57 5.79 -7.11
C CYS A 263 19.04 7.02 -6.36
N ARG A 264 18.13 6.83 -5.38
CA ARG A 264 17.64 7.93 -4.54
C ARG A 264 18.78 8.57 -3.78
N THR A 265 19.64 7.80 -3.12
CA THR A 265 20.78 8.33 -2.37
C THR A 265 21.69 9.18 -3.26
N GLU A 266 22.04 8.70 -4.46
CA GLU A 266 22.88 9.45 -5.39
C GLU A 266 22.20 10.72 -5.92
N VAL A 267 20.90 10.66 -6.23
CA VAL A 267 20.11 11.82 -6.65
C VAL A 267 20.02 12.86 -5.53
N CYS A 268 19.70 12.43 -4.31
CA CYS A 268 19.57 13.33 -3.16
C CYS A 268 20.88 14.04 -2.84
N LYS A 269 21.99 13.29 -2.89
CA LYS A 269 23.33 13.84 -2.74
C LYS A 269 23.67 14.85 -3.84
N ALA A 270 23.34 14.55 -5.10
CA ALA A 270 23.63 15.44 -6.23
C ALA A 270 22.77 16.71 -6.27
N LEU A 271 21.56 16.65 -5.71
CA LEU A 271 20.64 17.79 -5.59
C LEU A 271 20.74 18.52 -4.23
N GLU A 272 21.56 18.01 -3.32
CA GLU A 272 21.71 18.54 -1.95
C GLU A 272 20.38 18.59 -1.17
N ILE A 273 19.53 17.57 -1.34
CA ILE A 273 18.24 17.41 -0.64
C ILE A 273 18.26 16.21 0.30
N SER A 274 17.36 16.20 1.29
CA SER A 274 17.19 15.06 2.20
C SER A 274 16.48 13.89 1.51
N GLU A 275 16.80 12.66 1.87
CA GLU A 275 16.11 11.48 1.31
C GLU A 275 14.62 11.43 1.66
N GLU A 276 14.21 12.07 2.76
CA GLU A 276 12.81 12.25 3.17
C GLU A 276 12.01 13.13 2.19
N GLN A 277 12.69 13.94 1.39
CA GLN A 277 12.08 14.77 0.34
C GLN A 277 11.98 14.04 -1.01
N CYS A 278 12.54 12.83 -1.11
CA CYS A 278 12.58 12.03 -2.34
C CYS A 278 11.82 10.72 -2.14
N GLU A 279 10.56 10.72 -2.56
CA GLU A 279 9.67 9.57 -2.45
C GLU A 279 10.16 8.40 -3.33
N LEU A 280 9.92 7.17 -2.89
CA LEU A 280 10.08 5.95 -3.68
C LEU A 280 8.71 5.36 -4.02
N SER A 281 8.39 5.28 -5.32
CA SER A 281 7.23 4.58 -5.84
C SER A 281 7.65 3.22 -6.39
N MET A 282 7.43 2.18 -5.57
CA MET A 282 7.78 0.81 -5.90
C MET A 282 6.93 -0.18 -5.10
N GLY A 283 6.67 -1.35 -5.68
CA GLY A 283 5.76 -2.34 -5.12
C GLY A 283 4.37 -2.27 -5.74
N MET A 284 3.89 -3.44 -6.15
CA MET A 284 2.60 -3.72 -6.76
C MET A 284 1.88 -4.83 -5.99
N SER A 285 0.73 -5.27 -6.48
CA SER A 285 -0.13 -6.25 -5.80
C SER A 285 0.54 -7.54 -5.28
N ALA A 286 1.66 -7.97 -5.87
CA ALA A 286 2.36 -9.20 -5.51
C ALA A 286 3.53 -8.99 -4.53
N ASP A 287 4.08 -7.78 -4.46
CA ASP A 287 5.37 -7.49 -3.81
C ASP A 287 5.34 -6.20 -2.97
N PHE A 288 4.16 -5.59 -2.74
CA PHE A 288 4.07 -4.31 -2.04
C PHE A 288 4.52 -4.38 -0.57
N GLU A 289 4.27 -5.47 0.17
CA GLU A 289 4.76 -5.58 1.54
C GLU A 289 6.29 -5.61 1.59
N LEU A 290 6.92 -6.37 0.70
CA LEU A 290 8.37 -6.39 0.57
C LEU A 290 8.89 -5.00 0.18
N ALA A 291 8.24 -4.32 -0.77
CA ALA A 291 8.63 -2.97 -1.17
C ALA A 291 8.54 -1.98 0.00
N VAL A 292 7.52 -2.09 0.86
CA VAL A 292 7.39 -1.28 2.09
C VAL A 292 8.56 -1.54 3.05
N GLU A 293 8.88 -2.81 3.30
CA GLU A 293 10.02 -3.19 4.14
C GLU A 293 11.35 -2.69 3.57
N MET A 294 11.43 -2.56 2.23
CA MET A 294 12.58 -2.03 1.49
C MET A 294 12.55 -0.49 1.31
N GLY A 295 11.67 0.23 2.01
CA GLY A 295 11.68 1.70 2.04
C GLY A 295 10.73 2.39 1.07
N SER A 296 9.80 1.68 0.42
CA SER A 296 8.78 2.30 -0.44
C SER A 296 7.93 3.32 0.33
N THR A 297 7.59 4.42 -0.34
CA THR A 297 6.68 5.46 0.18
C THR A 297 5.37 5.50 -0.61
N ASN A 298 5.34 4.88 -1.79
CA ASN A 298 4.17 4.76 -2.65
C ASN A 298 4.09 3.33 -3.19
N VAL A 299 3.03 2.60 -2.83
CA VAL A 299 2.73 1.27 -3.38
C VAL A 299 1.52 1.34 -4.29
N ARG A 300 1.61 0.71 -5.47
CA ARG A 300 0.61 0.83 -6.55
C ARG A 300 -0.18 -0.46 -6.67
N VAL A 301 -1.34 -0.53 -6.03
CA VAL A 301 -2.08 -1.79 -5.86
C VAL A 301 -3.35 -1.79 -6.71
N GLY A 302 -3.51 -2.80 -7.57
CA GLY A 302 -4.63 -2.87 -8.52
C GLY A 302 -5.48 -4.11 -8.33
N SER A 303 -4.98 -5.28 -8.76
CA SER A 303 -5.74 -6.54 -8.75
C SER A 303 -6.18 -6.97 -7.36
N THR A 304 -5.41 -6.63 -6.33
CA THR A 304 -5.78 -6.91 -4.93
C THR A 304 -7.00 -6.10 -4.49
N ILE A 305 -7.17 -4.86 -4.99
CA ILE A 305 -8.29 -3.97 -4.62
C ILE A 305 -9.51 -4.21 -5.50
N PHE A 306 -9.30 -4.27 -6.82
CA PHE A 306 -10.39 -4.24 -7.80
C PHE A 306 -10.70 -5.60 -8.43
N GLY A 307 -9.99 -6.66 -8.04
CA GLY A 307 -10.08 -7.98 -8.66
C GLY A 307 -9.46 -8.06 -10.07
N ALA A 308 -9.58 -9.21 -10.70
CA ALA A 308 -9.03 -9.48 -12.04
C ALA A 308 -9.53 -8.48 -13.10
N ARG A 309 -8.75 -8.31 -14.17
CA ARG A 309 -9.10 -7.38 -15.26
C ARG A 309 -10.29 -7.94 -16.04
N GLU A 310 -11.29 -7.09 -16.28
CA GLU A 310 -12.35 -7.40 -17.23
C GLU A 310 -11.86 -7.01 -18.62
N TYR A 311 -11.39 -7.98 -19.40
CA TYR A 311 -11.18 -7.75 -20.82
C TYR A 311 -12.55 -7.79 -21.50
N LEU A 312 -13.05 -6.63 -21.93
CA LEU A 312 -14.16 -6.59 -22.87
C LEU A 312 -13.74 -7.41 -24.08
N LYS A 313 -14.42 -8.55 -24.32
CA LYS A 313 -14.25 -9.31 -25.56
C LYS A 313 -14.51 -8.34 -26.70
N LYS A 314 -13.49 -8.07 -27.52
CA LYS A 314 -13.68 -7.32 -28.77
C LYS A 314 -14.80 -8.04 -29.55
N LYS A 315 -15.90 -7.33 -29.79
CA LYS A 315 -16.94 -7.76 -30.72
C LYS A 315 -16.40 -7.70 -32.14
#